data_AF-A0A133VGF8-F1
#
_entry.id   AF-A0A133VGF8-F1
#
_cell.length_a   1.000
_cell.length_b   1.000
_cell.length_c   1.000
_cell.angle_alpha   90.00
_cell.angle_beta   90.00
_cell.angle_gamma   90.00
#
_symmetry.space_group_name_H-M   'P 1'
#
loop_
_entity.id
_entity.type
_entity.pdbx_description
1 polymer ?
#
loop_
_entity_poly.entity_id
_entity_poly.type
_entity_poly.pdbx_seq_one_letter_code
_entity_poly.pdbx_strand_id
1 'polypeptide(L)'
;RFDSDSERIKVGLKLPKQEDGEDWIWYRFSASPNENVKELLEEERIRLGSPVFGSKGESKYYLEFPVVEVEREEVEGKGWGFVEKLALIGVVVLLTGLFTYFSPATPLTAVTSQSMEPTLNRGDLIITRPNPGDIQAGDIIIVEVPEAYQRKYNYPSRFVHRVKDIDGNYIETAGDKSGEDPFKSRFQDVVGKYTGLKIPYLGFVVILLQSIYGVAYITIVMSGWVLYDRLPSWLEEKEKRERRVNEALEKTAKVHDSLKSLSNSINIYARHLRSHTSAVQNLSKSSEKTQEATEKLAQTSQKLDSILNKLDEKLEK
;
A
#
# COMPACT_ATOMS: atom_id res chain seq x y z
N ARG A 1 33.02 -27.57 2.87
CA ARG A 1 32.36 -28.59 2.02
C ARG A 1 30.95 -28.10 1.70
N PHE A 2 30.61 -28.09 0.41
CA PHE A 2 29.26 -27.78 -0.08
C PHE A 2 28.42 -29.06 -0.05
N ASP A 3 27.21 -28.99 0.48
CA ASP A 3 26.27 -30.12 0.61
C ASP A 3 25.14 -29.88 -0.40
N SER A 4 25.20 -30.57 -1.54
CA SER A 4 24.35 -30.29 -2.72
C SER A 4 22.86 -30.46 -2.47
N ASP A 5 22.47 -31.24 -1.46
CA ASP A 5 21.08 -31.59 -1.22
C ASP A 5 20.36 -30.60 -0.29
N SER A 6 21.06 -29.57 0.23
CA SER A 6 20.49 -28.69 1.26
C SER A 6 20.71 -27.18 1.08
N GLU A 7 21.29 -26.74 -0.06
CA GLU A 7 21.67 -25.34 -0.31
C GLU A 7 22.50 -24.71 0.84
N ARG A 8 23.26 -25.54 1.58
CA ARG A 8 23.99 -25.14 2.78
C ARG A 8 25.49 -25.40 2.65
N ILE A 9 26.30 -24.48 3.18
CA ILE A 9 27.75 -24.58 3.21
C ILE A 9 28.21 -24.94 4.62
N LYS A 10 28.99 -26.03 4.75
CA LYS A 10 29.68 -26.40 5.99
C LYS A 10 31.13 -25.96 5.90
N VAL A 11 31.57 -25.04 6.75
CA VAL A 11 32.99 -24.64 6.85
C VAL A 11 33.58 -25.25 8.12
N GLY A 12 34.65 -26.04 7.96
CA GLY A 12 35.37 -26.68 9.07
C GLY A 12 36.72 -25.99 9.27
N LEU A 13 37.00 -25.57 10.49
CA LEU A 13 38.30 -25.01 10.88
C LEU A 13 39.20 -26.15 11.40
N LYS A 14 40.40 -26.28 10.84
CA LYS A 14 41.42 -27.21 11.33
C LYS A 14 42.28 -26.49 12.35
N LEU A 15 42.24 -26.92 13.61
CA LEU A 15 43.11 -26.39 14.65
C LEU A 15 44.52 -27.03 14.56
N PRO A 16 45.59 -26.28 14.88
CA PRO A 16 46.92 -26.87 14.99
C PRO A 16 46.99 -27.82 16.20
N LYS A 17 47.51 -29.03 15.95
CA LYS A 17 47.72 -30.14 16.89
C LYS A 17 48.09 -29.68 18.31
N GLN A 18 47.29 -30.06 19.30
CA GLN A 18 47.82 -30.56 20.57
C GLN A 18 47.80 -32.09 20.50
N GLU A 19 48.83 -32.73 21.03
CA GLU A 19 49.10 -34.17 20.88
C GLU A 19 47.86 -35.03 21.17
N ASP A 20 47.62 -35.97 20.25
CA ASP A 20 46.64 -37.08 20.28
C ASP A 20 45.13 -36.77 20.18
N GLY A 21 44.66 -36.67 18.93
CA GLY A 21 43.24 -36.79 18.53
C GLY A 21 42.76 -35.74 17.53
N GLU A 22 42.25 -36.14 16.35
CA GLU A 22 41.69 -35.20 15.37
C GLU A 22 40.27 -34.76 15.76
N ASP A 23 40.13 -33.61 16.44
CA ASP A 23 38.81 -33.02 16.71
C ASP A 23 38.51 -31.85 15.75
N TRP A 24 37.45 -32.03 14.96
CA TRP A 24 36.90 -30.99 14.09
C TRP A 24 35.75 -30.28 14.79
N ILE A 25 35.82 -28.94 14.89
CA ILE A 25 34.67 -28.14 15.33
C ILE A 25 33.94 -27.62 14.09
N TRP A 26 32.70 -28.08 13.91
CA TRP A 26 31.83 -27.72 12.79
C TRP A 26 30.94 -26.53 13.16
N TYR A 27 31.07 -25.43 12.42
CA TYR A 27 30.13 -24.31 12.52
C TYR A 27 29.14 -24.34 11.34
N ARG A 28 27.87 -24.07 11.64
CA ARG A 28 26.76 -24.12 10.68
C ARG A 28 26.32 -22.71 10.34
N PHE A 29 26.41 -22.32 9.07
CA PHE A 29 25.90 -21.04 8.56
C PHE A 29 24.76 -21.28 7.58
N SER A 30 23.76 -20.40 7.60
CA SER A 30 22.65 -20.37 6.65
C SER A 30 22.75 -19.05 5.88
N ALA A 31 23.10 -19.09 4.60
CA ALA A 31 23.11 -17.91 3.72
C ALA A 31 21.79 -17.85 2.92
N SER A 32 21.34 -16.65 2.59
CA SER A 32 20.10 -16.40 1.83
C SER A 32 20.33 -16.63 0.32
N PRO A 33 19.30 -17.03 -0.48
CA PRO A 33 19.48 -17.58 -1.83
C PRO A 33 20.07 -16.65 -2.90
N ASN A 34 20.16 -15.34 -2.63
CA ASN A 34 20.55 -14.34 -3.62
C ASN A 34 22.05 -13.98 -3.63
N GLU A 35 22.85 -14.52 -2.71
CA GLU A 35 24.29 -14.24 -2.68
C GLU A 35 25.05 -15.44 -3.26
N ASN A 36 25.80 -15.20 -4.34
CA ASN A 36 26.69 -16.19 -4.93
C ASN A 36 27.92 -16.33 -4.02
N VAL A 37 27.76 -17.03 -2.89
CA VAL A 37 28.76 -17.16 -1.80
C VAL A 37 30.10 -17.72 -2.28
N LYS A 38 30.14 -18.37 -3.45
CA LYS A 38 31.36 -18.84 -4.10
C LYS A 38 32.32 -17.71 -4.46
N GLU A 39 31.79 -16.56 -4.88
CA GLU A 39 32.57 -15.38 -5.29
C GLU A 39 33.16 -14.66 -4.06
N LEU A 40 32.39 -14.61 -2.96
CA LEU A 40 32.83 -14.04 -1.67
C LEU A 40 33.98 -14.82 -1.00
N LEU A 41 34.11 -16.12 -1.29
CA LEU A 41 35.18 -16.98 -0.76
C LEU A 41 36.45 -16.95 -1.62
N GLU A 42 36.32 -16.71 -2.93
CA GLU A 42 37.46 -16.65 -3.87
C GLU A 42 38.24 -15.31 -3.76
N GLU A 43 37.62 -14.23 -3.27
CA GLU A 43 38.27 -12.90 -3.12
C GLU A 43 39.01 -12.65 -1.77
N GLU A 44 39.21 -13.66 -0.90
CA GLU A 44 39.91 -13.51 0.41
C GLU A 44 39.32 -12.41 1.36
N ARG A 45 38.04 -12.04 1.21
CA ARG A 45 37.42 -10.93 1.96
C ARG A 45 37.06 -11.21 3.42
N ILE A 46 37.48 -12.35 3.98
CA ILE A 46 37.27 -12.72 5.38
C ILE A 46 38.65 -12.83 6.06
N ARG A 47 38.97 -11.91 6.97
CA ARG A 47 40.16 -12.01 7.83
C ARG A 47 39.74 -12.34 9.26
N LEU A 48 40.48 -13.26 9.90
CA LEU A 48 40.35 -13.52 11.33
C LEU A 48 40.94 -12.34 12.11
N GLY A 49 40.14 -11.72 12.99
CA GLY A 49 40.64 -10.73 13.93
C GLY A 49 41.56 -11.36 14.98
N SER A 50 42.46 -10.55 15.54
CA SER A 50 43.39 -10.97 16.59
C SER A 50 42.66 -11.44 17.86
N PRO A 51 43.14 -12.49 18.56
CA PRO A 51 42.47 -13.02 19.74
C PRO A 51 42.43 -11.99 20.88
N VAL A 52 41.26 -11.82 21.51
CA VAL A 52 41.11 -11.07 22.76
C VAL A 52 40.93 -12.07 23.90
N PHE A 53 41.86 -12.06 24.85
CA PHE A 53 41.85 -12.96 26.00
C PHE A 53 41.00 -12.37 27.13
N GLY A 54 39.92 -13.08 27.50
CA GLY A 54 39.09 -12.73 28.65
C GLY A 54 39.74 -13.10 29.99
N SER A 55 39.31 -12.48 31.09
CA SER A 55 39.87 -12.62 32.45
C SER A 55 39.80 -14.03 33.08
N LYS A 56 39.27 -15.03 32.36
CA LYS A 56 39.19 -16.44 32.77
C LYS A 56 39.88 -17.42 31.79
N GLY A 57 40.73 -16.94 30.89
CA GLY A 57 41.48 -17.81 29.97
C GLY A 57 40.67 -18.30 28.75
N GLU A 58 39.46 -17.78 28.54
CA GLU A 58 38.68 -18.03 27.32
C GLU A 58 39.16 -17.12 26.18
N SER A 59 39.62 -17.71 25.08
CA SER A 59 39.93 -17.00 23.84
C SER A 59 38.65 -16.84 23.02
N LYS A 60 38.21 -15.59 22.79
CA LYS A 60 37.10 -15.28 21.88
C LYS A 60 37.67 -14.72 20.58
N TYR A 61 37.34 -15.38 19.47
CA TYR A 61 37.66 -14.92 18.12
C TYR A 61 36.44 -14.21 17.54
N TYR A 62 36.63 -12.98 17.04
CA TYR A 62 35.60 -12.22 16.34
C TYR A 62 35.92 -12.24 14.84
N LEU A 63 34.90 -12.47 14.03
CA LEU A 63 34.99 -12.32 12.58
C LEU A 63 34.72 -10.84 12.26
N GLU A 64 35.72 -10.15 11.71
CA GLU A 64 35.54 -8.81 11.16
C GLU A 64 35.09 -8.95 9.71
N PHE A 65 33.84 -8.59 9.44
CA PHE A 65 33.36 -8.42 8.09
C PHE A 65 33.70 -6.99 7.67
N PRO A 66 34.39 -6.75 6.54
CA PRO A 66 34.45 -5.41 5.98
C PRO A 66 33.00 -4.99 5.73
N VAL A 67 32.60 -3.84 6.28
CA VAL A 67 31.31 -3.22 5.95
C VAL A 67 31.41 -2.84 4.48
N VAL A 68 30.95 -3.73 3.60
CA VAL A 68 30.73 -3.42 2.20
C VAL A 68 29.55 -2.46 2.22
N GLU A 69 29.81 -1.19 1.98
CA GLU A 69 28.79 -0.21 1.70
C GLU A 69 28.15 -0.65 0.40
N VAL A 70 27.07 -1.43 0.51
CA VAL A 70 26.29 -1.88 -0.62
C VAL A 70 25.61 -0.62 -1.14
N GLU A 71 26.20 -0.02 -2.17
CA GLU A 71 25.50 0.92 -3.03
C GLU A 71 24.28 0.17 -3.55
N ARG A 72 23.12 0.41 -2.92
CA ARG A 72 21.85 0.00 -3.51
C ARG A 72 21.79 0.79 -4.80
N GLU A 73 21.98 0.12 -5.94
CA GLU A 73 21.27 0.52 -7.14
C GLU A 73 19.79 0.42 -6.78
N GLU A 74 19.23 1.53 -6.30
CA GLU A 74 17.82 1.82 -6.46
C GLU A 74 17.60 1.73 -7.96
N VAL A 75 17.10 0.56 -8.42
CA VAL A 75 16.41 0.47 -9.69
C VAL A 75 15.20 1.38 -9.52
N GLU A 76 15.41 2.66 -9.80
CA GLU A 76 14.41 3.71 -9.81
C GLU A 76 13.53 3.36 -11.01
N GLY A 77 12.64 2.38 -10.81
CA GLY A 77 11.60 2.04 -11.74
C GLY A 77 10.77 3.29 -11.89
N LYS A 78 11.05 4.05 -12.95
CA LYS A 78 10.45 5.35 -13.23
C LYS A 78 8.94 5.18 -13.13
N GLY A 79 8.38 5.59 -11.99
CA GLY A 79 6.95 5.52 -11.74
C GLY A 79 6.22 6.29 -12.83
N TRP A 80 4.99 5.90 -13.11
CA TRP A 80 4.22 6.53 -14.18
C TRP A 80 4.10 8.04 -13.91
N GLY A 81 4.48 8.85 -14.88
CA GLY A 81 4.34 10.30 -14.82
C GLY A 81 2.88 10.73 -14.77
N PHE A 82 2.61 11.94 -14.26
CA PHE A 82 1.25 12.49 -14.16
C PHE A 82 0.49 12.44 -15.50
N VAL A 83 1.16 12.75 -16.61
CA VAL A 83 0.59 12.72 -17.96
C VAL A 83 0.23 11.29 -18.39
N GLU A 84 1.05 10.30 -18.03
CA GLU A 84 0.82 8.88 -18.36
C GLU A 84 -0.39 8.33 -17.60
N LYS A 85 -0.56 8.73 -16.33
CA LYS A 85 -1.74 8.36 -15.54
C LYS A 85 -3.02 8.98 -16.08
N LEU A 86 -2.98 10.26 -16.49
CA LEU A 86 -4.13 10.90 -17.14
C LEU A 86 -4.47 10.27 -18.49
N ALA A 87 -3.45 9.93 -19.29
CA ALA A 87 -3.63 9.22 -20.55
C ALA A 87 -4.31 7.86 -20.32
N LEU A 88 -3.89 7.11 -19.29
CA LEU A 88 -4.52 5.84 -18.92
C LEU A 88 -6.01 6.00 -18.58
N ILE A 89 -6.36 7.01 -17.78
CA ILE A 89 -7.76 7.29 -17.43
C ILE A 89 -8.57 7.61 -18.70
N GLY A 90 -8.03 8.46 -19.58
CA GLY A 90 -8.66 8.79 -20.85
C GLY A 90 -8.89 7.56 -21.73
N VAL A 91 -7.91 6.66 -21.81
CA VAL A 91 -8.02 5.39 -22.55
C VAL A 91 -9.08 4.48 -21.93
N VAL A 92 -9.11 4.33 -20.61
CA VAL A 92 -10.11 3.50 -19.92
C VAL A 92 -11.53 4.03 -20.15
N VAL A 93 -11.73 5.34 -20.03
CA VAL A 93 -13.02 5.99 -20.28
C VAL A 93 -13.43 5.83 -21.75
N LEU A 94 -12.51 6.04 -22.69
CA LEU A 94 -12.76 5.88 -24.12
C LEU A 94 -13.12 4.43 -24.48
N LEU A 95 -12.36 3.45 -23.99
CA LEU A 95 -12.63 2.03 -24.22
C LEU A 95 -13.96 1.60 -23.61
N THR A 96 -14.29 2.11 -22.42
CA THR A 96 -15.59 1.84 -21.78
C THR A 96 -16.74 2.45 -22.58
N GLY A 97 -16.60 3.71 -23.02
CA GLY A 97 -17.59 4.38 -23.87
C GLY A 97 -17.78 3.65 -25.21
N LEU A 98 -16.68 3.25 -25.85
CA LEU A 98 -16.71 2.49 -27.09
C LEU A 98 -17.37 1.12 -26.89
N PHE A 99 -17.05 0.42 -25.81
CA PHE A 99 -17.67 -0.85 -25.46
C PHE A 99 -19.18 -0.70 -25.27
N THR A 100 -19.64 0.34 -24.56
CA THR A 100 -21.08 0.60 -24.39
C THR A 100 -21.78 0.95 -25.72
N TYR A 101 -21.14 1.72 -26.60
CA TYR A 101 -21.70 2.10 -27.89
C TYR A 101 -21.82 0.91 -28.86
N PHE A 102 -20.84 0.01 -28.87
CA PHE A 102 -20.83 -1.19 -29.72
C PHE A 102 -21.48 -2.44 -29.06
N SER A 103 -22.06 -2.30 -27.86
CA SER A 103 -22.63 -3.41 -27.08
C SER A 103 -23.93 -4.08 -27.59
N PRO A 104 -24.64 -3.67 -28.67
CA PRO A 104 -25.88 -4.35 -29.03
C PRO A 104 -25.72 -5.84 -29.34
N ALA A 105 -24.54 -6.27 -29.82
CA ALA A 105 -24.32 -7.61 -30.38
C ALA A 105 -23.11 -8.35 -29.78
N THR A 106 -22.74 -8.09 -28.52
CA THR A 106 -21.63 -8.81 -27.89
C THR A 106 -22.04 -10.24 -27.53
N PRO A 107 -21.20 -11.26 -27.79
CA PRO A 107 -21.45 -12.65 -27.41
C PRO A 107 -21.34 -12.88 -25.89
N LEU A 108 -21.20 -11.80 -25.11
CA LEU A 108 -21.03 -11.82 -23.67
C LEU A 108 -22.16 -11.00 -23.05
N THR A 109 -23.01 -11.66 -22.27
CA THR A 109 -24.13 -11.02 -21.55
C THR A 109 -23.98 -11.30 -20.06
N ALA A 110 -24.13 -10.27 -19.23
CA ALA A 110 -24.10 -10.42 -17.79
C ALA A 110 -25.52 -10.62 -17.24
N VAL A 111 -25.69 -11.59 -16.35
CA VAL A 111 -26.98 -11.89 -15.72
C VAL A 111 -27.22 -10.90 -14.57
N THR A 112 -28.21 -10.03 -14.73
CA THR A 112 -28.47 -8.91 -13.80
C THR A 112 -29.45 -9.27 -12.67
N SER A 113 -30.33 -10.25 -12.91
CA SER A 113 -31.41 -10.65 -12.01
C SER A 113 -31.22 -12.07 -11.45
N GLN A 114 -32.08 -12.46 -10.52
CA GLN A 114 -32.16 -13.81 -9.95
C GLN A 114 -33.28 -14.65 -10.59
N SER A 115 -33.88 -14.20 -11.70
CA SER A 115 -35.06 -14.85 -12.29
C SER A 115 -34.77 -16.24 -12.85
N MET A 116 -33.50 -16.54 -13.14
CA MET A 116 -33.03 -17.79 -13.71
C MET A 116 -32.37 -18.75 -12.71
N GLU A 117 -32.43 -18.46 -11.40
CA GLU A 117 -31.93 -19.39 -10.39
C GLU A 117 -32.77 -20.69 -10.39
N PRO A 118 -32.17 -21.89 -10.23
CA PRO A 118 -30.74 -22.14 -9.94
C PRO A 118 -29.86 -22.26 -11.20
N THR A 119 -30.41 -22.20 -12.41
CA THR A 119 -29.66 -22.43 -13.65
C THR A 119 -28.61 -21.35 -13.90
N LEU A 120 -28.99 -20.09 -13.76
CA LEU A 120 -28.11 -18.93 -13.88
C LEU A 120 -28.28 -18.04 -12.65
N ASN A 121 -27.15 -17.68 -12.04
CA ASN A 121 -27.14 -16.81 -10.87
C ASN A 121 -26.87 -15.37 -11.27
N ARG A 122 -27.34 -14.43 -10.44
CA ARG A 122 -26.99 -13.03 -10.58
C ARG A 122 -25.47 -12.84 -10.53
N GLY A 123 -24.92 -12.16 -11.52
CA GLY A 123 -23.48 -11.94 -11.66
C GLY A 123 -22.75 -13.00 -12.49
N ASP A 124 -23.44 -14.01 -13.04
CA ASP A 124 -22.87 -14.90 -14.04
C ASP A 124 -22.63 -14.12 -15.35
N LEU A 125 -21.48 -14.34 -15.98
CA LEU A 125 -21.23 -13.93 -17.37
C LEU A 125 -21.55 -15.13 -18.27
N ILE A 126 -22.50 -14.97 -19.18
CA ILE A 126 -22.91 -16.02 -20.11
C ILE A 126 -22.41 -15.74 -21.52
N ILE A 127 -22.00 -16.81 -22.20
CA ILE A 127 -21.63 -16.75 -23.61
C ILE A 127 -22.87 -17.04 -24.46
N THR A 128 -23.15 -16.15 -25.40
CA THR A 128 -24.34 -16.16 -26.23
C THR A 128 -23.97 -16.24 -27.70
N ARG A 129 -24.78 -16.97 -28.47
CA ARG A 129 -24.73 -16.96 -29.92
C ARG A 129 -25.67 -15.86 -30.41
N PRO A 130 -25.16 -14.82 -31.11
CA PRO A 130 -26.00 -13.75 -31.63
C PRO A 130 -26.89 -14.26 -32.77
N ASN A 131 -28.08 -13.67 -32.93
CA ASN A 131 -29.03 -13.96 -34.01
C ASN A 131 -29.30 -15.47 -34.23
N PRO A 132 -29.78 -16.21 -33.22
CA PRO A 132 -30.08 -17.63 -33.35
C PRO A 132 -31.29 -17.82 -34.28
N GLY A 133 -31.08 -18.48 -35.43
CA GLY A 133 -32.18 -18.89 -36.31
C GLY A 133 -32.89 -20.17 -35.84
N ASP A 134 -32.36 -20.85 -34.82
CA ASP A 134 -32.74 -22.18 -34.36
C ASP A 134 -33.24 -22.18 -32.90
N ILE A 135 -34.22 -21.34 -32.59
CA ILE A 135 -34.81 -21.27 -31.24
C ILE A 135 -35.85 -22.38 -31.07
N GLN A 136 -35.74 -23.14 -29.98
CA GLN A 136 -36.65 -24.22 -29.61
C GLN A 136 -37.14 -24.08 -28.16
N ALA A 137 -38.24 -24.75 -27.84
CA ALA A 137 -38.71 -24.85 -26.46
C ALA A 137 -37.61 -25.45 -25.55
N GLY A 138 -37.40 -24.83 -24.39
CA GLY A 138 -36.34 -25.19 -23.44
C GLY A 138 -35.04 -24.38 -23.58
N ASP A 139 -34.82 -23.69 -24.70
CA ASP A 139 -33.66 -22.82 -24.90
C ASP A 139 -33.67 -21.63 -23.93
N ILE A 140 -32.50 -21.14 -23.53
CA ILE A 140 -32.37 -19.88 -22.78
C ILE A 140 -31.97 -18.80 -23.78
N ILE A 141 -32.79 -17.76 -23.88
CA ILE A 141 -32.63 -16.68 -24.85
C ILE A 141 -32.52 -15.33 -24.16
N ILE A 142 -31.87 -14.40 -24.85
CA ILE A 142 -31.70 -13.01 -24.44
C ILE A 142 -32.60 -12.19 -25.33
N VAL A 143 -33.55 -11.49 -24.72
CA VAL A 143 -34.58 -10.72 -25.44
C VAL A 143 -34.43 -9.24 -25.11
N GLU A 144 -34.51 -8.41 -26.13
CA GLU A 144 -34.61 -6.97 -26.00
C GLU A 144 -36.08 -6.56 -25.80
N VAL A 145 -36.35 -5.82 -24.73
CA VAL A 145 -37.71 -5.42 -24.36
C VAL A 145 -38.03 -4.10 -25.02
N PRO A 146 -39.09 -3.98 -25.84
CA PRO A 146 -39.57 -2.69 -26.32
C PRO A 146 -39.88 -1.72 -25.18
N GLU A 147 -39.56 -0.43 -25.33
CA GLU A 147 -39.77 0.58 -24.27
C GLU A 147 -41.19 0.62 -23.71
N ALA A 148 -42.19 0.32 -24.54
CA ALA A 148 -43.59 0.26 -24.13
C ALA A 148 -43.82 -0.78 -23.02
N TYR A 149 -43.17 -1.94 -23.11
CA TYR A 149 -43.26 -3.00 -22.10
C TYR A 149 -42.36 -2.72 -20.90
N GLN A 150 -41.19 -2.10 -21.11
CA GLN A 150 -40.32 -1.66 -20.02
C GLN A 150 -41.08 -0.73 -19.06
N ARG A 151 -41.75 0.30 -19.59
CA ARG A 151 -42.52 1.26 -18.78
C ARG A 151 -43.76 0.63 -18.13
N LYS A 152 -44.44 -0.28 -18.83
CA LYS A 152 -45.69 -0.88 -18.36
C LYS A 152 -45.48 -1.92 -17.26
N TYR A 153 -44.46 -2.76 -17.40
CA TYR A 153 -44.22 -3.91 -16.51
C TYR A 153 -42.95 -3.76 -15.65
N ASN A 154 -42.27 -2.61 -15.73
CA ASN A 154 -41.00 -2.35 -15.05
C ASN A 154 -39.91 -3.36 -15.40
N TYR A 155 -39.85 -3.76 -16.68
CA TYR A 155 -38.83 -4.66 -17.20
C TYR A 155 -37.54 -3.90 -17.55
N PRO A 156 -36.36 -4.52 -17.36
CA PRO A 156 -35.12 -3.97 -17.88
C PRO A 156 -35.12 -3.96 -19.42
N SER A 157 -34.18 -3.22 -20.02
CA SER A 157 -34.03 -3.19 -21.48
C SER A 157 -33.76 -4.55 -22.10
N ARG A 158 -33.12 -5.46 -21.35
CA ARG A 158 -32.83 -6.83 -21.75
C ARG A 158 -33.03 -7.79 -20.59
N PHE A 159 -33.57 -8.97 -20.87
CA PHE A 159 -33.68 -10.06 -19.90
C PHE A 159 -33.22 -11.39 -20.51
N VAL A 160 -32.97 -12.36 -19.63
CA VAL A 160 -32.52 -13.70 -20.00
C VAL A 160 -33.52 -14.69 -19.41
N HIS A 161 -34.32 -15.37 -20.24
CA HIS A 161 -35.33 -16.34 -19.79
C HIS A 161 -35.36 -17.59 -20.67
N ARG A 162 -36.02 -18.65 -20.18
CA ARG A 162 -36.21 -19.90 -20.90
C ARG A 162 -37.43 -19.84 -21.80
N VAL A 163 -37.32 -20.35 -23.01
CA VAL A 163 -38.45 -20.53 -23.93
C VAL A 163 -39.34 -21.64 -23.39
N LYS A 164 -40.61 -21.31 -23.15
CA LYS A 164 -41.63 -22.26 -22.73
C LYS A 164 -42.34 -22.86 -23.94
N ASP A 165 -42.82 -21.98 -24.83
CA ASP A 165 -43.56 -22.37 -26.03
C ASP A 165 -43.33 -21.38 -27.18
N ILE A 166 -43.61 -21.84 -28.40
CA ILE A 166 -43.47 -21.05 -29.63
C ILE A 166 -44.81 -21.09 -30.37
N ASP A 167 -45.46 -19.93 -30.43
CA ASP A 167 -46.76 -19.72 -31.07
C ASP A 167 -46.58 -18.86 -32.33
N GLY A 168 -46.32 -19.53 -33.45
CA GLY A 168 -46.07 -18.88 -34.73
C GLY A 168 -44.81 -18.01 -34.71
N ASN A 169 -44.98 -16.68 -34.74
CA ASN A 169 -43.87 -15.71 -34.68
C ASN A 169 -43.67 -15.11 -33.27
N TYR A 170 -44.32 -15.69 -32.27
CA TYR A 170 -44.23 -15.27 -30.88
C TYR A 170 -43.58 -16.36 -30.03
N ILE A 171 -42.80 -15.92 -29.05
CA ILE A 171 -42.08 -16.76 -28.11
C ILE A 171 -42.60 -16.43 -26.72
N GLU A 172 -43.07 -17.46 -26.03
CA GLU A 172 -43.43 -17.38 -24.61
C GLU A 172 -42.19 -17.73 -23.78
N THR A 173 -41.80 -16.82 -22.89
CA THR A 173 -40.63 -16.98 -22.03
C THR A 173 -41.02 -17.05 -20.56
N ALA A 174 -40.23 -17.78 -19.78
CA ALA A 174 -40.39 -17.91 -18.36
C ALA A 174 -39.02 -17.94 -17.67
N GLY A 175 -38.90 -17.25 -16.55
CA GLY A 175 -37.74 -17.40 -15.67
C GLY A 175 -37.85 -18.67 -14.83
N ASP A 176 -36.74 -19.38 -14.64
CA ASP A 176 -36.69 -20.62 -13.87
C ASP A 176 -37.20 -20.46 -12.41
N LYS A 177 -37.04 -19.25 -11.84
CA LYS A 177 -37.56 -18.86 -10.51
C LYS A 177 -38.78 -17.94 -10.59
N SER A 178 -38.83 -17.01 -11.54
CA SER A 178 -39.88 -15.98 -11.60
C SER A 178 -41.18 -16.44 -12.26
N GLY A 179 -41.16 -17.54 -13.01
CA GLY A 179 -42.31 -18.00 -13.79
C GLY A 179 -42.49 -17.24 -15.10
N GLU A 180 -43.69 -17.33 -15.66
CA GLU A 180 -44.04 -16.84 -17.00
C GLU A 180 -44.05 -15.32 -17.12
N ASP A 181 -43.56 -14.82 -18.26
CA ASP A 181 -43.54 -13.41 -18.56
C ASP A 181 -44.94 -12.91 -18.99
N PRO A 182 -45.31 -11.66 -18.65
CA PRO A 182 -46.65 -11.11 -18.91
C PRO A 182 -46.89 -10.70 -20.38
N PHE A 183 -45.93 -10.94 -21.27
CA PHE A 183 -46.01 -10.63 -22.70
C PHE A 183 -45.28 -11.69 -23.52
N LYS A 184 -45.70 -11.86 -24.77
CA LYS A 184 -44.99 -12.70 -25.74
C LYS A 184 -43.96 -11.86 -26.50
N SER A 185 -42.76 -12.38 -26.65
CA SER A 185 -41.65 -11.73 -27.37
C SER A 185 -41.66 -12.15 -28.84
N ARG A 186 -41.19 -11.31 -29.77
CA ARG A 186 -41.09 -11.71 -31.20
C ARG A 186 -39.71 -12.32 -31.46
N PHE A 187 -39.60 -13.16 -32.49
CA PHE A 187 -38.30 -13.71 -32.91
C PHE A 187 -37.27 -12.63 -33.24
N GLN A 188 -37.70 -11.51 -33.82
CA GLN A 188 -36.86 -10.36 -34.15
C GLN A 188 -36.30 -9.63 -32.91
N ASP A 189 -36.91 -9.79 -31.74
CA ASP A 189 -36.50 -9.13 -30.51
C ASP A 189 -35.44 -9.98 -29.76
N VAL A 190 -35.13 -11.17 -30.28
CA VAL A 190 -34.12 -12.09 -29.71
C VAL A 190 -32.72 -11.65 -30.13
N VAL A 191 -31.93 -11.24 -29.16
CA VAL A 191 -30.54 -10.79 -29.34
C VAL A 191 -29.59 -11.98 -29.45
N GLY A 192 -29.84 -13.03 -28.66
CA GLY A 192 -28.94 -14.18 -28.61
C GLY A 192 -29.50 -15.41 -27.90
N LYS A 193 -28.86 -16.55 -28.12
CA LYS A 193 -29.14 -17.84 -27.46
C LYS A 193 -27.98 -18.24 -26.56
N TYR A 194 -28.28 -18.67 -25.34
CA TYR A 194 -27.28 -19.16 -24.40
C TYR A 194 -26.60 -20.44 -24.92
N THR A 195 -25.27 -20.47 -24.87
CA THR A 195 -24.48 -21.60 -25.40
C THR A 195 -24.24 -22.72 -24.40
N GLY A 196 -24.65 -22.55 -23.13
CA GLY A 196 -24.33 -23.47 -22.03
C GLY A 196 -23.05 -23.12 -21.26
N LEU A 197 -22.25 -22.17 -21.74
CA LEU A 197 -21.03 -21.72 -21.07
C LEU A 197 -21.30 -20.48 -20.20
N LYS A 198 -20.99 -20.61 -18.90
CA LYS A 198 -21.06 -19.50 -17.94
C LYS A 198 -19.77 -19.38 -17.13
N ILE A 199 -19.42 -18.14 -16.80
CA ILE A 199 -18.31 -17.81 -15.91
C ILE A 199 -18.92 -17.12 -14.68
N PRO A 200 -18.93 -17.77 -13.51
CA PRO A 200 -19.56 -17.20 -12.32
C PRO A 200 -18.81 -15.95 -11.85
N TYR A 201 -19.54 -15.01 -11.24
CA TYR A 201 -19.06 -13.73 -10.69
C TYR A 201 -18.46 -12.72 -11.67
N LEU A 202 -18.00 -13.15 -12.85
CA LEU A 202 -17.38 -12.26 -13.83
C LEU A 202 -18.39 -11.26 -14.45
N GLY A 203 -19.68 -11.59 -14.40
CA GLY A 203 -20.76 -10.70 -14.83
C GLY A 203 -20.83 -9.43 -13.98
N PHE A 204 -20.41 -9.45 -12.70
CA PHE A 204 -20.37 -8.24 -11.88
C PHE A 204 -19.42 -7.18 -12.41
N VAL A 205 -18.28 -7.58 -13.00
CA VAL A 205 -17.33 -6.65 -13.62
C VAL A 205 -17.99 -5.95 -14.82
N VAL A 206 -18.67 -6.73 -15.67
CA VAL A 206 -19.37 -6.18 -16.84
C VAL A 206 -20.53 -5.26 -16.41
N ILE A 207 -21.31 -5.66 -15.41
CA ILE A 207 -22.40 -4.84 -14.85
C ILE A 207 -21.85 -3.52 -14.29
N LEU A 208 -20.72 -3.55 -13.59
CA LEU A 208 -20.07 -2.35 -13.05
C LEU A 208 -19.61 -1.42 -14.19
N LEU A 209 -18.97 -1.95 -15.22
CA LEU A 209 -18.47 -1.18 -16.37
C LEU A 209 -19.59 -0.60 -17.25
N GLN A 210 -20.75 -1.26 -17.31
CA GLN A 210 -21.92 -0.77 -18.05
C GLN A 210 -22.76 0.23 -17.23
N SER A 211 -22.60 0.25 -15.90
CA SER A 211 -23.36 1.14 -15.03
C SER A 211 -22.71 2.52 -14.94
N ILE A 212 -23.51 3.59 -15.08
CA ILE A 212 -23.03 4.97 -14.88
C ILE A 212 -22.40 5.17 -13.49
N TYR A 213 -22.95 4.52 -12.46
CA TYR A 213 -22.41 4.57 -11.11
C TYR A 213 -21.08 3.83 -10.98
N GLY A 214 -20.92 2.72 -11.70
CA GLY A 214 -19.67 1.95 -11.69
C GLY A 214 -18.55 2.67 -12.43
N VAL A 215 -18.84 3.25 -13.60
CA VAL A 215 -17.89 4.11 -14.32
C VAL A 215 -17.51 5.34 -13.49
N ALA A 216 -18.49 6.00 -12.84
CA ALA A 216 -18.23 7.12 -11.94
C ALA A 216 -17.33 6.70 -10.76
N TYR A 217 -17.60 5.55 -10.14
CA TYR A 217 -16.79 5.01 -9.05
C TYR A 217 -15.34 4.76 -9.49
N ILE A 218 -15.13 4.08 -10.62
CA ILE A 218 -13.79 3.84 -11.17
C ILE A 218 -13.08 5.16 -11.47
N THR A 219 -13.79 6.12 -12.06
CA THR A 219 -13.24 7.45 -12.37
C THR A 219 -12.82 8.19 -11.10
N ILE A 220 -13.62 8.13 -10.04
CA ILE A 220 -13.31 8.76 -8.75
C ILE A 220 -12.09 8.10 -8.10
N VAL A 221 -12.04 6.76 -8.06
CA VAL A 221 -10.90 6.03 -7.49
C VAL A 221 -9.61 6.35 -8.25
N MET A 222 -9.66 6.32 -9.58
CA MET A 222 -8.52 6.66 -10.43
C MET A 222 -8.09 8.12 -10.28
N SER A 223 -9.05 9.04 -10.21
CA SER A 223 -8.77 10.46 -9.96
C SER A 223 -8.17 10.67 -8.57
N GLY A 224 -8.65 9.94 -7.57
CA GLY A 224 -8.08 9.93 -6.22
C GLY A 224 -6.66 9.42 -6.20
N TRP A 225 -6.33 8.38 -6.96
CA TRP A 225 -4.96 7.88 -7.11
C TRP A 225 -4.03 8.91 -7.78
N VAL A 226 -4.51 9.63 -8.80
CA VAL A 226 -3.76 10.73 -9.42
C VAL A 226 -3.60 11.92 -8.47
N LEU A 227 -4.65 12.25 -7.71
CA LEU A 227 -4.65 13.36 -6.77
C LEU A 227 -3.83 13.05 -5.51
N TYR A 228 -3.70 11.77 -5.13
CA TYR A 228 -2.90 11.33 -3.99
C TYR A 228 -1.45 11.80 -4.10
N ASP A 229 -0.85 11.72 -5.28
CA ASP A 229 0.52 12.21 -5.50
C ASP A 229 0.61 13.74 -5.45
N ARG A 230 -0.51 14.45 -5.64
CA ARG A 230 -0.58 15.91 -5.66
C ARG A 230 -1.05 16.52 -4.35
N LEU A 231 -1.56 15.70 -3.43
CA LEU A 231 -1.90 16.10 -2.08
C LEU A 231 -0.68 16.79 -1.48
N PRO A 232 -0.78 18.08 -1.13
CA PRO A 232 0.37 18.81 -0.64
C PRO A 232 0.93 18.11 0.59
N SER A 233 2.25 18.13 0.73
CA SER A 233 2.99 17.58 1.87
C SER A 233 2.69 18.30 3.20
N TRP A 234 1.62 19.09 3.29
CA TRP A 234 1.11 19.69 4.53
C TRP A 234 0.77 18.64 5.62
N LEU A 235 0.64 17.37 5.24
CA LEU A 235 0.51 16.24 6.17
C LEU A 235 1.87 15.82 6.75
N GLU A 236 2.94 15.84 5.95
CA GLU A 236 4.32 15.58 6.41
C GLU A 236 4.91 16.74 7.21
N GLU A 237 4.45 17.97 6.91
CA GLU A 237 4.93 19.16 7.59
C GLU A 237 4.48 19.21 9.07
N LYS A 238 3.35 18.56 9.41
CA LYS A 238 2.93 18.39 10.81
C LYS A 238 3.93 17.58 11.63
N GLU A 239 4.43 16.48 11.07
CA GLU A 239 5.39 15.59 11.75
C GLU A 239 6.73 16.31 11.99
N LYS A 240 7.21 17.07 11.00
CA LYS A 240 8.42 17.91 11.14
C LYS A 240 8.22 19.07 12.12
N ARG A 241 6.97 19.54 12.30
CA ARG A 241 6.62 20.62 13.24
C ARG A 241 6.60 20.09 14.67
N GLU A 242 6.05 18.92 14.91
CA GLU A 242 6.06 18.25 16.22
C GLU A 242 7.48 17.94 16.71
N ARG A 243 8.36 17.44 15.83
CA ARG A 243 9.77 17.21 16.18
C ARG A 243 10.49 18.48 16.64
N ARG A 244 10.28 19.61 15.96
CA ARG A 244 10.88 20.91 16.33
C ARG A 244 10.36 21.44 17.66
N VAL A 245 9.08 21.25 17.95
CA VAL A 245 8.47 21.63 19.23
C VAL A 245 9.01 20.77 20.37
N ASN A 246 9.11 19.45 20.17
CA ASN A 246 9.66 18.55 21.18
C ASN A 246 11.14 18.82 21.47
N GLU A 247 11.94 19.10 20.44
CA GLU A 247 13.34 19.48 20.60
C GLU A 247 13.50 20.82 21.34
N ALA A 248 12.61 21.78 21.10
CA ALA A 248 12.56 23.04 21.84
C ALA A 248 12.18 22.83 23.31
N LEU A 249 11.19 21.96 23.58
CA LEU A 249 10.77 21.59 24.95
C LEU A 249 11.86 20.83 25.71
N GLU A 250 12.62 19.97 25.05
CA GLU A 250 13.75 19.28 25.67
C GLU A 250 14.87 20.26 26.04
N LYS A 251 15.17 21.23 25.16
CA LYS A 251 16.15 22.28 25.43
C LYS A 251 15.71 23.16 26.60
N THR A 252 14.43 23.53 26.70
CA THR A 252 13.92 24.33 27.84
C THR A 252 13.90 23.53 29.14
N ALA A 253 13.61 22.23 29.09
CA ALA A 253 13.71 21.34 30.25
C ALA A 253 15.15 21.24 30.78
N LYS A 254 16.14 21.05 29.88
CA LYS A 254 17.58 21.05 30.26
C LYS A 254 18.03 22.37 30.88
N VAL A 255 17.50 23.50 30.40
CA VAL A 255 17.76 24.83 30.98
C VAL A 255 17.15 24.96 32.37
N HIS A 256 15.94 24.45 32.59
CA HIS A 256 15.30 24.43 33.90
C HIS A 256 16.10 23.60 34.92
N ASP A 257 16.57 22.42 34.53
CA ASP A 257 17.41 21.57 35.39
C ASP A 257 18.76 22.21 35.70
N SER A 258 19.36 22.89 34.72
CA SER A 258 20.58 23.67 34.89
C SER A 258 20.36 24.80 35.91
N LEU A 259 19.26 25.55 35.80
CA LEU A 259 18.86 26.59 36.76
C LEU A 259 18.63 26.05 38.17
N LYS A 260 18.01 24.88 38.30
CA LYS A 260 17.79 24.21 39.58
C LYS A 260 19.11 23.78 40.23
N SER A 261 20.01 23.19 39.44
CA SER A 261 21.35 22.82 39.90
C SER A 261 22.17 24.05 40.34
N LEU A 262 22.05 25.15 39.60
CA LEU A 262 22.68 26.42 39.92
C LEU A 262 22.13 26.99 41.22
N SER A 263 20.80 27.05 41.38
CA SER A 263 20.15 27.51 42.61
C SER A 263 20.60 26.69 43.83
N ASN A 264 20.69 25.37 43.68
CA ASN A 264 21.18 24.49 44.74
C ASN A 264 22.65 24.75 45.06
N SER A 265 23.49 24.95 44.04
CA SER A 265 24.91 25.30 44.23
C SER A 265 25.07 26.66 44.92
N ILE A 266 24.26 27.66 44.57
CA ILE A 266 24.24 28.98 45.22
C ILE A 266 23.79 28.85 46.68
N ASN A 267 22.81 28.01 46.99
CA ASN A 267 22.34 27.79 48.36
C ASN A 267 23.40 27.09 49.22
N ILE A 268 24.04 26.03 48.69
CA ILE A 268 25.17 25.34 49.35
C ILE A 268 26.34 26.30 49.54
N TYR A 269 26.61 27.15 48.55
CA TYR A 269 27.72 28.10 48.57
C TYR A 269 27.45 29.30 49.49
N ALA A 270 26.23 29.81 49.57
CA ALA A 270 25.80 30.82 50.54
C ALA A 270 25.98 30.32 51.99
N ARG A 271 25.80 29.01 52.21
CA ARG A 271 26.12 28.36 53.49
C ARG A 271 27.62 28.30 53.77
N HIS A 272 28.47 28.24 52.72
CA HIS A 272 29.93 28.18 52.80
C HIS A 272 30.63 29.56 52.81
N LEU A 273 29.96 30.60 52.30
CA LEU A 273 30.41 32.00 52.21
C LEU A 273 30.63 32.70 53.57
N ARG A 274 30.45 32.00 54.70
CA ARG A 274 30.96 32.45 55.99
C ARG A 274 32.50 32.54 56.05
N SER A 275 33.26 32.15 55.01
CA SER A 275 34.72 31.97 55.15
C SER A 275 35.70 32.73 54.22
N HIS A 276 35.51 33.05 52.91
CA HIS A 276 36.57 33.76 52.14
C HIS A 276 36.15 34.61 50.90
N THR A 277 36.92 35.67 50.60
CA THR A 277 36.63 36.80 49.67
C THR A 277 36.99 36.59 48.19
N SER A 278 37.94 35.72 47.83
CA SER A 278 38.41 35.54 46.44
C SER A 278 37.37 34.91 45.50
N ALA A 279 36.39 34.22 46.05
CA ALA A 279 35.38 33.51 45.29
C ALA A 279 34.16 34.39 44.91
N VAL A 280 34.07 35.62 45.43
CA VAL A 280 33.12 36.65 44.98
C VAL A 280 33.38 37.06 43.52
N GLN A 281 34.65 37.13 43.11
CA GLN A 281 35.02 37.48 41.73
C GLN A 281 34.64 36.40 40.72
N ASN A 282 34.81 35.12 41.06
CA ASN A 282 34.37 34.02 40.20
C ASN A 282 32.85 33.93 40.10
N LEU A 283 32.13 34.29 41.18
CA LEU A 283 30.67 34.31 41.20
C LEU A 283 30.11 35.46 40.37
N SER A 284 30.73 36.64 40.41
CA SER A 284 30.41 37.75 39.49
C SER A 284 30.58 37.32 38.03
N LYS A 285 31.68 36.63 37.71
CA LYS A 285 31.97 36.15 36.35
C LYS A 285 31.04 35.03 35.88
N SER A 286 30.61 34.16 36.79
CA SER A 286 29.61 33.12 36.48
C SER A 286 28.21 33.71 36.35
N SER A 287 27.87 34.70 37.19
CA SER A 287 26.60 35.43 37.15
C SER A 287 26.44 36.16 35.82
N GLU A 288 27.51 36.78 35.33
CA GLU A 288 27.56 37.46 34.03
C GLU A 288 27.28 36.48 32.88
N LYS A 289 27.92 35.29 32.87
CA LYS A 289 27.67 34.24 31.88
C LYS A 289 26.24 33.69 31.94
N THR A 290 25.66 33.55 33.13
CA THR A 290 24.26 33.12 33.27
C THR A 290 23.29 34.20 32.82
N GLN A 291 23.58 35.48 33.08
CA GLN A 291 22.77 36.59 32.62
C GLN A 291 22.75 36.66 31.08
N GLU A 292 23.91 36.48 30.45
CA GLU A 292 24.04 36.38 28.99
C GLU A 292 23.23 35.20 28.41
N ALA A 293 23.26 34.04 29.07
CA ALA A 293 22.49 32.87 28.66
C ALA A 293 20.98 33.10 28.80
N THR A 294 20.52 33.76 29.87
CA THR A 294 19.11 34.11 30.05
C THR A 294 18.62 35.17 29.07
N GLU A 295 19.46 36.15 28.71
CA GLU A 295 19.13 37.13 27.68
C GLU A 295 18.98 36.49 26.30
N LYS A 296 19.89 35.58 25.94
CA LYS A 296 19.77 34.78 24.70
C LYS A 296 18.52 33.92 24.69
N LEU A 297 18.13 33.35 25.84
CA LEU A 297 16.90 32.56 25.96
C LEU A 297 15.65 33.44 25.81
N ALA A 298 15.59 34.60 26.47
CA ALA A 298 14.48 35.55 26.34
C ALA A 298 14.31 36.04 24.89
N GLN A 299 15.42 36.37 24.21
CA GLN A 299 15.41 36.72 22.80
C GLN A 299 14.90 35.58 21.90
N THR A 300 15.23 34.33 22.24
CA THR A 300 14.78 33.16 21.50
C THR A 300 13.29 32.91 21.70
N SER A 301 12.78 33.06 22.93
CA SER A 301 11.35 32.98 23.24
C SER A 301 10.55 34.05 22.49
N GLN A 302 11.02 35.31 22.53
CA GLN A 302 10.34 36.42 21.87
C GLN A 302 10.31 36.26 20.33
N LYS A 303 11.38 35.70 19.74
CA LYS A 303 11.39 35.32 18.32
C LYS A 303 10.37 34.23 18.03
N LEU A 304 10.26 33.22 18.88
CA LEU A 304 9.27 32.15 18.74
C LEU A 304 7.84 32.72 18.77
N ASP A 305 7.53 33.59 19.73
CA ASP A 305 6.21 34.23 19.85
C ASP A 305 5.86 35.08 18.63
N SER A 306 6.84 35.82 18.09
CA SER A 306 6.63 36.62 16.88
C SER A 306 6.39 35.76 15.62
N ILE A 307 6.96 34.56 15.58
CA ILE A 307 6.76 33.59 14.50
C ILE A 307 5.36 32.97 14.63
N LEU A 308 4.95 32.61 15.86
CA LEU A 308 3.63 32.07 16.15
C LEU A 308 2.51 33.07 15.79
N ASN A 309 2.63 34.33 16.20
CA ASN A 309 1.63 35.36 15.87
C ASN A 309 1.50 35.60 14.35
N LYS A 310 2.63 35.57 13.61
CA LYS A 310 2.61 35.69 12.14
C LYS A 310 2.03 34.46 11.44
N LEU A 311 2.03 33.30 12.10
CA LEU A 311 1.45 32.06 11.60
C LEU A 311 -0.07 32.05 11.81
N ASP A 312 -0.56 32.51 12.97
CA ASP A 312 -1.99 32.67 13.23
C ASP A 312 -2.63 33.67 12.26
N GLU A 313 -1.99 34.82 12.02
CA GLU A 313 -2.49 35.85 11.08
C GLU A 313 -2.56 35.36 9.62
N LYS A 314 -1.78 34.33 9.26
CA LYS A 314 -1.81 33.69 7.94
C LYS A 314 -2.83 32.55 7.83
N LEU A 315 -3.30 32.01 8.95
CA LEU A 315 -4.33 30.98 9.00
C LEU A 315 -5.75 31.57 9.06
N GLU A 316 -5.89 32.82 9.54
CA GLU A 316 -7.16 33.57 9.54
C GLU A 316 -7.50 34.25 8.19
N LYS A 317 -6.58 34.27 7.22
CA LYS A 317 -6.78 34.81 5.85
C LYS A 317 -6.91 33.70 4.82
#